data_AF-A0A4Q3ACS1-F1
#
_entry.id   AF-A0A4Q3ACS1-F1
#
_cell.length_a   1.000
_cell.length_b   1.000
_cell.length_c   1.000
_cell.angle_alpha   90.00
_cell.angle_beta   90.00
_cell.angle_gamma   90.00
#
_symmetry.space_group_name_H-M   'P 1'
#
loop_
_entity.id
_entity.type
_entity.pdbx_description
1 polymer ?
#
loop_
_entity_poly.entity_id
_entity_poly.type
_entity_poly.pdbx_seq_one_letter_code
_entity_poly.pdbx_strand_id
1 'polypeptide(L)'
;MKSIIIILLAVSALSQAAEKEKVSIEEFGENKVLIGKLGEPFGKVVRVSCRGYVPTEDDKRSKDEGWKDLVEIFVVGDKLLEVPVRIKWSAFLTATVAKPTSDQTLQVWGYETGGFKGTPGEAFQYVPGIADTDFGFVSTFVALKKAEPAKQTK
;
A
#
# COMPACT_ATOMS: atom_id res chain seq x y z
N MET A 1 31.96 -43.73 45.87
CA MET A 1 31.89 -43.36 44.45
C MET A 1 30.66 -42.49 44.25
N LYS A 2 30.85 -41.19 43.96
CA LYS A 2 29.76 -40.23 43.75
C LYS A 2 29.57 -40.06 42.24
N SER A 3 28.43 -40.48 41.71
CA SER A 3 28.06 -40.21 40.32
C SER A 3 27.22 -38.94 40.28
N ILE A 4 27.75 -37.89 39.67
CA ILE A 4 27.04 -36.65 39.37
C ILE A 4 26.44 -36.80 37.98
N ILE A 5 25.10 -36.81 37.90
CA ILE A 5 24.37 -36.75 36.63
C ILE A 5 24.18 -35.27 36.30
N ILE A 6 24.85 -34.80 35.26
CA ILE A 6 24.64 -33.46 34.70
C ILE A 6 23.49 -33.58 33.69
N ILE A 7 22.32 -33.08 34.07
CA ILE A 7 21.19 -32.92 33.15
C ILE A 7 21.42 -31.63 32.37
N LEU A 8 21.81 -31.76 31.11
CA LEU A 8 21.95 -30.66 30.17
C LEU A 8 20.55 -30.28 29.66
N LEU A 9 19.93 -29.28 30.29
CA LEU A 9 18.69 -28.67 29.79
C LEU A 9 19.04 -27.74 28.61
N ALA A 10 18.93 -28.27 27.40
CA ALA A 10 18.96 -27.46 26.18
C ALA A 10 17.66 -26.64 26.10
N VAL A 11 17.74 -25.36 26.49
CA VAL A 11 16.67 -24.38 26.26
C VAL A 11 16.76 -23.95 24.80
N SER A 12 16.07 -24.67 23.91
CA SER A 12 15.83 -24.20 22.56
C SER A 12 14.81 -23.06 22.61
N ALA A 13 15.30 -21.82 22.73
CA ALA A 13 14.48 -20.65 22.46
C ALA A 13 14.16 -20.65 20.95
N LEU A 14 13.03 -21.27 20.57
CA LEU A 14 12.41 -20.99 19.28
C LEU A 14 12.06 -19.51 19.29
N SER A 15 12.83 -18.71 18.56
CA SER A 15 12.47 -17.34 18.21
C SER A 15 11.21 -17.40 17.36
N GLN A 16 10.04 -17.34 17.99
CA GLN A 16 8.83 -16.94 17.31
C GLN A 16 9.02 -15.48 16.94
N ALA A 17 9.22 -15.20 15.65
CA ALA A 17 9.14 -13.85 15.13
C ALA A 17 7.80 -13.27 15.58
N ALA A 18 7.84 -12.31 16.50
CA ALA A 18 6.65 -11.69 17.04
C ALA A 18 5.77 -11.22 15.88
N GLU A 19 4.49 -11.61 15.90
CA GLU A 19 3.53 -11.16 14.88
C GLU A 19 3.50 -9.64 14.93
N LYS A 20 3.86 -8.98 13.82
CA LYS A 20 3.91 -7.52 13.74
C LYS A 20 2.52 -6.98 14.10
N GLU A 21 2.46 -6.01 15.02
CA GLU A 21 1.23 -5.33 15.40
C GLU A 21 0.52 -4.78 14.15
N LYS A 22 -0.78 -5.10 14.02
CA LYS A 22 -1.62 -4.59 12.93
C LYS A 22 -2.25 -3.29 13.42
N VAL A 23 -1.96 -2.20 12.73
CA VAL A 23 -2.40 -0.84 13.06
C VAL A 23 -3.20 -0.31 11.88
N SER A 24 -4.36 0.29 12.15
CA SER A 24 -5.20 0.94 11.13
C SER A 24 -4.63 2.30 10.72
N ILE A 25 -5.01 2.83 9.55
CA ILE A 25 -4.39 4.07 9.05
C ILE A 25 -4.80 5.29 9.90
N GLU A 26 -5.97 5.21 10.51
CA GLU A 26 -6.59 6.22 11.38
C GLU A 26 -5.84 6.37 12.72
N GLU A 27 -5.09 5.35 13.14
CA GLU A 27 -4.27 5.40 14.35
C GLU A 27 -2.94 6.17 14.15
N PHE A 28 -2.57 6.46 12.89
CA PHE A 28 -1.39 7.27 12.59
C PHE A 28 -1.71 8.77 12.70
N GLY A 29 -0.81 9.53 13.33
CA GLY A 29 -0.93 10.98 13.51
C GLY A 29 -0.95 11.39 14.98
N GLU A 30 -1.86 10.84 15.79
CA GLU A 30 -1.96 11.20 17.21
C GLU A 30 -1.01 10.39 18.11
N ASN A 31 -0.94 9.07 17.92
CA ASN A 31 -0.20 8.17 18.82
C ASN A 31 0.82 7.27 18.11
N LYS A 32 0.77 7.20 16.78
CA LYS A 32 1.65 6.35 15.97
C LYS A 32 2.16 7.12 14.76
N VAL A 33 3.43 6.92 14.41
CA VAL A 33 4.08 7.52 13.24
C VAL A 33 4.48 6.40 12.28
N LEU A 34 4.13 6.55 11.00
CA LEU A 34 4.56 5.61 9.97
C LEU A 34 6.04 5.89 9.64
N ILE A 35 6.94 5.02 10.10
CA ILE A 35 8.36 5.09 9.75
C ILE A 35 8.62 4.11 8.60
N GLY A 36 8.71 4.63 7.38
CA GLY A 36 9.20 3.86 6.24
C GLY A 36 10.68 3.55 6.42
N LYS A 37 11.08 2.28 6.31
CA LYS A 37 12.49 1.87 6.27
C LYS A 37 12.87 1.52 4.84
N LEU A 38 14.00 2.06 4.38
CA LEU A 38 14.56 1.69 3.09
C LEU A 38 14.87 0.18 3.09
N GLY A 39 14.35 -0.54 2.10
CA GLY A 39 14.54 -1.99 1.95
C GLY A 39 13.47 -2.87 2.58
N GLU A 40 12.51 -2.32 3.32
CA GLU A 40 11.35 -3.08 3.81
C GLU A 40 10.19 -2.99 2.80
N PRO A 41 9.59 -4.13 2.38
CA PRO A 41 8.50 -4.11 1.40
C PRO A 41 7.23 -3.47 2.00
N PHE A 42 6.60 -2.59 1.22
CA PHE A 42 5.30 -2.02 1.54
C PHE A 42 4.18 -2.80 0.82
N GLY A 43 3.09 -3.08 1.52
CA GLY A 43 1.95 -3.80 1.00
C GLY A 43 2.16 -5.31 0.80
N LYS A 44 1.10 -5.99 0.33
CA LYS A 44 1.12 -7.39 -0.08
C LYS A 44 0.51 -7.48 -1.47
N VAL A 45 0.96 -8.47 -2.25
CA VAL A 45 0.28 -8.78 -3.51
C VAL A 45 -1.11 -9.32 -3.19
N VAL A 46 -2.13 -8.63 -3.67
CA VAL A 46 -3.54 -8.94 -3.48
C VAL A 46 -4.29 -8.88 -4.81
N ARG A 47 -5.41 -9.60 -4.88
CA ARG A 47 -6.39 -9.45 -5.96
C ARG A 47 -7.33 -8.31 -5.59
N VAL A 48 -7.59 -7.39 -6.51
CA VAL A 48 -8.59 -6.33 -6.31
C VAL A 48 -9.56 -6.28 -7.47
N SER A 49 -10.78 -5.80 -7.22
CA SER A 49 -11.70 -5.34 -8.26
C SER A 49 -11.75 -3.82 -8.25
N CYS A 50 -11.53 -3.22 -9.41
CA CYS A 50 -11.49 -1.78 -9.57
C CYS A 50 -12.09 -1.32 -10.89
N ARG A 51 -12.37 -0.02 -10.98
CA ARG A 51 -12.77 0.69 -12.21
C ARG A 51 -12.02 2.01 -12.32
N GLY A 52 -11.97 2.58 -13.52
CA GLY A 52 -11.43 3.92 -13.72
C GLY A 52 -12.20 4.95 -12.91
N TYR A 53 -11.50 5.90 -12.29
CA TYR A 53 -12.12 7.03 -11.62
C TYR A 53 -11.87 8.31 -12.41
N VAL A 54 -12.92 9.09 -12.64
CA VAL A 54 -12.84 10.40 -13.29
C VAL A 54 -13.13 11.45 -12.21
N PRO A 55 -12.15 12.27 -11.82
CA PRO A 55 -12.35 13.28 -10.79
C PRO A 55 -13.38 14.32 -11.20
N THR A 56 -14.18 14.77 -10.23
CA THR A 56 -15.13 15.89 -10.38
C THR A 56 -14.49 17.19 -9.88
N GLU A 57 -15.11 18.34 -10.16
CA GLU A 57 -14.56 19.64 -9.74
C GLU A 57 -14.40 19.78 -8.21
N ASP A 58 -15.20 19.04 -7.45
CA ASP A 58 -15.16 18.97 -5.98
C ASP A 58 -14.02 18.09 -5.43
N ASP A 59 -13.36 17.30 -6.29
CA ASP A 59 -12.22 16.47 -5.88
C ASP A 59 -10.96 17.33 -5.77
N LYS A 60 -10.82 18.05 -4.64
CA LYS A 60 -9.66 18.90 -4.32
C LYS A 60 -8.32 18.17 -4.49
N ARG A 61 -8.27 16.86 -4.17
CA ARG A 61 -7.08 16.00 -4.34
C ARG A 61 -6.59 15.88 -5.79
N SER A 62 -7.46 16.08 -6.79
CA SER A 62 -7.10 15.97 -8.21
C SER A 62 -6.44 17.23 -8.78
N LYS A 63 -6.75 18.40 -8.19
CA LYS A 63 -6.27 19.70 -8.66
C LYS A 63 -4.85 20.02 -8.19
N ASP A 64 -4.49 19.58 -6.97
CA ASP A 64 -3.19 19.91 -6.38
C ASP A 64 -2.11 18.87 -6.67
N GLU A 65 -2.47 17.63 -7.04
CA GLU A 65 -1.50 16.52 -7.06
C GLU A 65 -1.23 15.90 -8.44
N GLY A 66 -1.91 16.33 -9.51
CA GLY A 66 -1.71 15.74 -10.85
C GLY A 66 -2.20 14.30 -10.98
N TRP A 67 -3.19 13.91 -10.18
CA TRP A 67 -3.77 12.56 -10.11
C TRP A 67 -4.70 12.30 -11.30
N LYS A 68 -4.13 12.17 -12.51
CA LYS A 68 -4.87 11.89 -13.75
C LYS A 68 -5.24 10.41 -13.92
N ASP A 69 -4.48 9.54 -13.27
CA ASP A 69 -4.63 8.09 -13.38
C ASP A 69 -5.19 7.51 -12.09
N LEU A 70 -6.49 7.72 -11.86
CA LEU A 70 -7.18 7.18 -10.69
C LEU A 70 -8.02 5.96 -11.02
N VAL A 71 -8.05 5.08 -10.03
CA VAL A 71 -8.99 3.97 -9.96
C VAL A 71 -9.72 4.00 -8.63
N GLU A 72 -10.95 3.50 -8.66
CA GLU A 72 -11.74 3.22 -7.48
C GLU A 72 -11.67 1.71 -7.23
N ILE A 73 -11.09 1.31 -6.10
CA ILE A 73 -11.04 -0.07 -5.63
C ILE A 73 -12.23 -0.29 -4.71
N PHE A 74 -13.01 -1.33 -4.99
CA PHE A 74 -14.20 -1.68 -4.20
C PHE A 74 -14.17 -3.13 -3.67
N VAL A 75 -13.30 -4.00 -4.18
CA VAL A 75 -13.06 -5.34 -3.59
C VAL A 75 -11.57 -5.56 -3.38
N VAL A 76 -11.20 -6.10 -2.22
CA VAL A 76 -9.84 -6.58 -1.91
C VAL A 76 -9.90 -8.04 -1.46
N GLY A 77 -9.23 -8.92 -2.19
CA GLY A 77 -9.39 -10.37 -2.06
C GLY A 77 -10.81 -10.78 -2.40
N ASP A 78 -11.55 -11.20 -1.38
CA ASP A 78 -12.96 -11.58 -1.44
C ASP A 78 -13.86 -10.63 -0.63
N LYS A 79 -13.30 -9.55 -0.08
CA LYS A 79 -14.01 -8.58 0.76
C LYS A 79 -14.43 -7.37 -0.07
N LEU A 80 -15.74 -7.12 -0.13
CA LEU A 80 -16.31 -5.84 -0.56
C LEU A 80 -15.99 -4.77 0.48
N LEU A 81 -15.47 -3.63 0.05
CA LEU A 81 -15.22 -2.49 0.93
C LEU A 81 -16.53 -1.77 1.22
N GLU A 82 -16.73 -1.37 2.47
CA GLU A 82 -17.88 -0.55 2.88
C GLU A 82 -17.87 0.80 2.17
N VAL A 83 -16.67 1.37 2.00
CA VAL A 83 -16.42 2.59 1.23
C VAL A 83 -15.32 2.29 0.21
N PRO A 84 -15.57 2.51 -1.11
CA PRO A 84 -14.53 2.35 -2.12
C PRO A 84 -13.36 3.30 -1.90
N VAL A 85 -12.14 2.82 -2.17
CA VAL A 85 -10.91 3.60 -2.01
C VAL A 85 -10.46 4.11 -3.37
N ARG A 86 -10.22 5.42 -3.47
CA ARG A 86 -9.66 6.07 -4.66
C ARG A 86 -8.14 6.15 -4.51
N ILE A 87 -7.42 5.57 -5.45
CA ILE A 87 -5.96 5.50 -5.40
C ILE A 87 -5.34 5.71 -6.78
N LYS A 88 -4.12 6.24 -6.80
CA LYS A 88 -3.31 6.35 -8.01
C LYS A 88 -3.04 4.98 -8.61
N TRP A 89 -3.32 4.84 -9.90
CA TRP A 89 -2.98 3.69 -10.71
C TRP A 89 -1.58 3.84 -11.26
N SER A 90 -0.79 2.78 -11.15
CA SER A 90 0.46 2.60 -11.86
C SER A 90 0.50 1.17 -12.40
N ALA A 91 0.98 0.99 -13.63
CA ALA A 91 1.32 -0.33 -14.13
C ALA A 91 2.81 -0.58 -13.86
N PHE A 92 3.15 -1.79 -13.43
CA PHE A 92 4.56 -2.18 -13.36
C PHE A 92 5.18 -2.10 -14.77
N LEU A 93 6.47 -1.76 -14.87
CA LEU A 93 7.11 -1.42 -16.15
C LEU A 93 6.92 -2.47 -17.26
N THR A 94 6.88 -3.74 -16.89
CA THR A 94 6.69 -4.88 -17.80
C THR A 94 5.26 -5.43 -17.81
N ALA A 95 4.34 -4.86 -17.05
CA ALA A 95 2.95 -5.30 -17.00
C ALA A 95 2.18 -4.81 -18.23
N THR A 96 1.39 -5.70 -18.83
CA THR A 96 0.52 -5.40 -19.99
C THR A 96 -0.90 -5.04 -19.55
N VAL A 97 -1.06 -4.44 -18.36
CA VAL A 97 -2.37 -4.08 -17.79
C VAL A 97 -2.61 -2.59 -17.96
N ALA A 98 -3.52 -2.25 -18.87
CA ALA A 98 -4.03 -0.89 -18.99
C ALA A 98 -4.93 -0.53 -17.80
N LYS A 99 -4.92 0.77 -17.44
CA LYS A 99 -5.88 1.33 -16.49
C LYS A 99 -7.30 1.09 -17.00
N PRO A 100 -8.24 0.61 -16.16
CA PRO A 100 -9.64 0.51 -16.57
C PRO A 100 -10.27 1.88 -16.81
N THR A 101 -11.25 1.93 -17.69
CA THR A 101 -12.19 3.04 -17.85
C THR A 101 -13.26 3.01 -16.76
N SER A 102 -14.05 4.07 -16.61
CA SER A 102 -15.05 4.19 -15.54
C SER A 102 -16.24 3.25 -15.69
N ASP A 103 -16.54 2.82 -16.91
CA ASP A 103 -17.55 1.83 -17.26
C ASP A 103 -17.03 0.38 -17.20
N GLN A 104 -15.72 0.18 -17.08
CA GLN A 104 -15.10 -1.12 -17.05
C GLN A 104 -14.71 -1.53 -15.62
N THR A 105 -15.24 -2.67 -15.17
CA THR A 105 -14.70 -3.38 -14.00
C THR A 105 -13.56 -4.29 -14.43
N LEU A 106 -12.44 -4.23 -13.70
CA LEU A 106 -11.27 -5.06 -13.91
C LEU A 106 -10.88 -5.74 -12.61
N GLN A 107 -10.62 -7.05 -12.66
CA GLN A 107 -9.92 -7.75 -11.59
C GLN A 107 -8.44 -7.81 -11.90
N VAL A 108 -7.61 -7.39 -10.95
CA VAL A 108 -6.16 -7.35 -11.13
C VAL A 108 -5.42 -7.85 -9.90
N TRP A 109 -4.29 -8.49 -10.15
CA TRP A 109 -3.27 -8.71 -9.13
C TRP A 109 -2.36 -7.49 -9.09
N GLY A 110 -2.12 -6.99 -7.89
CA GLY A 110 -1.24 -5.85 -7.67
C GLY A 110 -0.93 -5.68 -6.20
N TYR A 111 -0.23 -4.61 -5.86
CA TYR A 111 0.08 -4.26 -4.48
C TYR A 111 0.00 -2.74 -4.30
N GLU A 112 -0.34 -2.32 -3.10
CA GLU A 112 -0.21 -0.93 -2.70
C GLU A 112 1.26 -0.65 -2.35
N THR A 113 1.79 0.45 -2.86
CA THR A 113 3.09 1.03 -2.51
C THR A 113 2.86 2.47 -2.06
N GLY A 114 3.86 3.11 -1.47
CA GLY A 114 3.81 4.54 -1.22
C GLY A 114 5.18 5.15 -1.04
N GLY A 115 5.22 6.47 -0.95
CA GLY A 115 6.45 7.23 -0.76
C GLY A 115 6.14 8.63 -0.25
N PHE A 116 7.14 9.27 0.34
CA PHE A 116 7.05 10.69 0.65
C PHE A 116 7.15 11.50 -0.64
N LYS A 117 6.25 12.47 -0.78
CA LYS A 117 6.32 13.54 -1.78
C LYS A 117 6.62 14.86 -1.09
N GLY A 118 6.91 15.88 -1.88
CA GLY A 118 7.22 17.22 -1.40
C GLY A 118 8.58 17.31 -0.73
N THR A 119 8.87 18.47 -0.15
CA THR A 119 10.13 18.77 0.52
C THR A 119 9.86 19.05 2.00
N PRO A 120 10.52 18.36 2.95
CA PRO A 120 10.40 18.67 4.38
C PRO A 120 10.67 20.16 4.61
N GLY A 121 9.85 20.82 5.41
CA GLY A 121 9.95 22.28 5.61
C GLY A 121 11.33 22.71 6.12
N GLU A 122 11.97 21.87 6.93
CA GLU A 122 13.31 22.10 7.48
C GLU A 122 14.41 22.11 6.41
N ALA A 123 14.19 21.46 5.25
CA ALA A 123 15.16 21.47 4.17
C ALA A 123 15.41 22.88 3.62
N PHE A 124 14.43 23.79 3.74
CA PHE A 124 14.58 25.18 3.28
C PHE A 124 15.48 26.05 4.18
N GLN A 125 16.00 25.49 5.27
CA GLN A 125 17.12 26.07 6.00
C GLN A 125 18.44 25.93 5.21
N TYR A 126 18.51 25.01 4.25
CA TYR A 126 19.71 24.67 3.49
C TYR A 126 19.62 25.00 1.99
N VAL A 127 18.41 25.11 1.45
CA VAL A 127 18.15 25.42 0.03
C VAL A 127 17.00 26.42 -0.11
N PRO A 128 16.90 27.18 -1.23
CA PRO A 128 15.78 28.09 -1.45
C PRO A 128 14.41 27.37 -1.47
N GLY A 129 13.39 28.04 -0.93
CA GLY A 129 11.98 27.66 -1.01
C GLY A 129 11.48 27.53 -2.45
N ILE A 130 10.69 26.50 -2.73
CA ILE A 130 9.86 26.40 -3.94
C ILE A 130 8.38 26.37 -3.55
N ALA A 131 7.48 26.75 -4.46
CA ALA A 131 6.05 26.90 -4.18
C ALA A 131 5.30 25.59 -3.86
N ASP A 132 5.93 24.43 -4.08
CA ASP A 132 5.35 23.11 -3.79
C ASP A 132 6.02 22.51 -2.54
N THR A 133 5.38 22.67 -1.38
CA THR A 133 5.93 22.33 -0.06
C THR A 133 5.11 21.31 0.72
N ASP A 134 4.10 20.69 0.10
CA ASP A 134 3.22 19.72 0.77
C ASP A 134 3.96 18.38 0.99
N PHE A 135 4.83 18.38 2.01
CA PHE A 135 5.53 17.18 2.44
C PHE A 135 4.57 16.21 3.10
N GLY A 136 4.44 15.03 2.51
CA GLY A 136 3.50 14.02 3.00
C GLY A 136 3.69 12.67 2.34
N PHE A 137 3.11 11.63 2.94
CA PHE A 137 3.11 10.29 2.39
C PHE A 137 1.94 10.13 1.40
N VAL A 138 2.23 9.60 0.21
CA VAL A 138 1.21 9.25 -0.79
C VAL A 138 1.28 7.76 -1.11
N SER A 139 0.11 7.13 -1.26
CA SER A 139 0.00 5.74 -1.71
C SER A 139 -0.37 5.62 -3.18
N THR A 140 0.01 4.49 -3.79
CA THR A 140 -0.18 4.17 -5.20
C THR A 140 -0.40 2.67 -5.33
N PHE A 141 -1.35 2.27 -6.16
CA PHE A 141 -1.57 0.86 -6.48
C PHE A 141 -0.80 0.49 -7.76
N VAL A 142 0.05 -0.54 -7.66
CA VAL A 142 0.83 -1.07 -8.77
C VAL A 142 0.18 -2.35 -9.30
N ALA A 143 -0.37 -2.26 -10.51
CA ALA A 143 -0.95 -3.40 -11.20
C ALA A 143 0.12 -4.26 -11.89
N LEU A 144 0.01 -5.58 -11.70
CA LEU A 144 0.93 -6.57 -12.25
C LEU A 144 0.35 -7.34 -13.44
N LYS A 145 -0.87 -7.86 -13.28
CA LYS A 145 -1.59 -8.60 -14.33
C LYS A 145 -3.10 -8.60 -14.09
N LYS A 146 -3.88 -8.88 -15.14
CA LYS A 146 -5.31 -9.22 -14.99
C LYS A 146 -5.43 -10.51 -14.17
N ALA A 147 -6.44 -10.59 -13.32
CA ALA A 147 -6.77 -11.83 -12.64
C ALA A 147 -7.47 -12.79 -13.63
N GLU A 148 -7.23 -14.09 -13.46
CA GLU A 148 -7.99 -15.10 -14.19
C GLU A 148 -9.45 -15.12 -13.70
N PRO A 149 -10.42 -15.31 -14.60
CA PRO A 149 -11.81 -15.52 -14.18
C PRO A 149 -11.88 -16.76 -13.29
N ALA A 150 -12.68 -16.69 -12.21
CA ALA A 150 -12.89 -17.84 -11.34
C ALA A 150 -13.35 -19.04 -12.18
N LYS A 151 -12.65 -20.18 -12.07
CA LYS A 151 -13.09 -21.43 -12.69
C LYS A 151 -14.47 -21.77 -12.12
N GLN A 152 -15.49 -21.75 -12.95
CA GLN A 152 -16.82 -22.24 -12.58
C GLN A 152 -16.70 -23.75 -12.38
N THR A 153 -16.63 -24.19 -11.12
CA THR A 153 -16.92 -25.58 -10.76
C THR A 153 -18.42 -25.80 -10.99
N LYS A 154 -18.74 -26.62 -11.99
CA LYS A 154 -20.08 -27.18 -12.20
C LYS A 154 -20.43 -28.16 -11.08
#